data_AF-A0A8T5GX06-F1
#
_entry.id   AF-A0A8T5GX06-F1
#
_cell.length_a   1.000
_cell.length_b   1.000
_cell.length_c   1.000
_cell.angle_alpha   90.00
_cell.angle_beta   90.00
_cell.angle_gamma   90.00
#
_symmetry.space_group_name_H-M   'P 1'
#
loop_
_entity.id
_entity.type
_entity.pdbx_description
1 polymer ?
#
loop_
_entity_poly.entity_id
_entity_poly.type
_entity_poly.pdbx_seq_one_letter_code
_entity_poly.pdbx_strand_id
1 'polypeptide(L)'
;MRKQSHHSLQRDETALTAVIEFLSAFTLFLMILTAFLSLAQLEMGSNDTSVDRIDRAAYNGLDRMTSNSGWFVPMSDSTLDYANATADWHQIDASDLHQ
;
A
#
# COMPACT_ATOMS: atom_id res chain seq x y z
N MET A 1 -37.24 -7.57 68.82
CA MET A 1 -35.99 -8.12 68.24
C MET A 1 -36.01 -7.85 66.74
N ARG A 2 -35.23 -6.88 66.24
CA ARG A 2 -35.18 -6.53 64.80
C ARG A 2 -33.76 -6.78 64.29
N LYS A 3 -33.54 -7.92 63.65
CA LYS A 3 -32.31 -8.31 62.96
C LYS A 3 -32.66 -8.76 61.53
N GLN A 4 -32.98 -7.84 60.63
CA GLN A 4 -33.20 -8.18 59.21
C GLN A 4 -32.62 -7.15 58.22
N SER A 5 -32.14 -5.99 58.67
CA SER A 5 -31.75 -4.88 57.78
C SER A 5 -30.33 -4.96 57.21
N HIS A 6 -29.42 -5.72 57.84
CA HIS A 6 -28.02 -5.77 57.41
C HIS A 6 -27.78 -6.72 56.22
N HIS A 7 -28.61 -7.74 56.03
CA HIS A 7 -28.37 -8.78 55.01
C HIS A 7 -28.77 -8.32 53.60
N SER A 8 -29.74 -7.41 53.45
CA SER A 8 -30.17 -6.92 52.13
C SER A 8 -29.16 -5.97 51.50
N LEU A 9 -28.58 -5.05 52.28
CA LEU A 9 -27.60 -4.08 51.80
C LEU A 9 -26.30 -4.76 51.32
N GLN A 10 -25.83 -5.76 52.07
CA GLN A 10 -24.59 -6.48 51.74
C GLN A 10 -24.72 -7.32 50.45
N ARG A 11 -25.94 -7.80 50.15
CA ARG A 11 -26.24 -8.51 48.90
C ARG A 11 -26.27 -7.55 47.70
N ASP A 12 -26.82 -6.35 47.87
CA ASP A 12 -26.79 -5.30 46.84
C ASP A 12 -25.37 -4.82 46.53
N GLU A 13 -24.52 -4.64 47.55
CA GLU A 13 -23.11 -4.28 47.34
C GLU A 13 -22.34 -5.37 46.57
N THR A 14 -22.59 -6.64 46.88
CA THR A 14 -21.95 -7.76 46.20
C THR A 14 -22.42 -7.87 44.74
N ALA A 15 -23.72 -7.68 44.50
CA ALA A 15 -24.29 -7.67 43.15
C ALA A 15 -23.76 -6.49 42.32
N LEU A 16 -23.69 -5.30 42.91
CA LEU A 16 -23.16 -4.09 42.28
C LEU A 16 -21.67 -4.25 41.94
N THR A 17 -20.89 -4.84 42.87
CA THR A 17 -19.46 -5.13 42.64
C THR A 17 -19.28 -6.10 41.48
N ALA A 18 -20.06 -7.18 41.41
CA ALA A 18 -20.00 -8.14 40.32
C ALA A 18 -20.34 -7.51 38.96
N VAL A 19 -21.30 -6.58 38.93
CA VAL A 19 -21.67 -5.85 37.71
C VAL A 19 -20.53 -4.91 37.26
N ILE A 20 -19.89 -4.20 38.19
CA ILE A 20 -18.76 -3.31 37.89
C ILE A 20 -17.54 -4.13 37.42
N GLU A 21 -17.27 -5.27 38.05
CA GLU A 21 -16.21 -6.19 37.62
C GLU A 21 -16.44 -6.69 36.20
N PHE A 22 -17.66 -7.11 35.88
CA PHE A 22 -18.02 -7.53 34.53
C PHE A 22 -17.88 -6.39 33.50
N LEU A 23 -18.43 -5.21 33.81
CA LEU A 23 -18.35 -4.04 32.93
C LEU A 23 -16.92 -3.57 32.73
N SER A 24 -16.10 -3.54 33.78
CA SER A 24 -14.70 -3.11 33.70
C SER A 24 -13.85 -4.10 32.90
N ALA A 25 -14.03 -5.41 33.10
CA ALA A 25 -13.39 -6.43 32.28
C ALA A 25 -13.84 -6.32 30.80
N PHE A 26 -15.12 -6.08 30.56
CA PHE A 26 -15.67 -5.90 29.21
C PHE A 26 -15.11 -4.64 28.53
N THR A 27 -15.08 -3.50 29.23
CA THR A 27 -14.49 -2.26 28.70
C THR A 27 -12.99 -2.42 28.44
N LEU A 28 -12.27 -3.10 29.34
CA LEU A 28 -10.84 -3.37 29.16
C LEU A 28 -10.60 -4.26 27.95
N PHE A 29 -11.42 -5.30 27.76
CA PHE A 29 -11.39 -6.14 26.57
C PHE A 29 -11.63 -5.34 25.28
N LEU A 30 -12.65 -4.46 25.27
CA LEU A 30 -12.92 -3.59 24.11
C LEU A 30 -11.76 -2.63 23.85
N MET A 31 -11.19 -2.01 24.89
CA MET A 31 -10.04 -1.12 24.76
C MET A 31 -8.84 -1.85 24.13
N ILE A 32 -8.59 -3.10 24.55
CA ILE A 32 -7.56 -3.96 23.96
C ILE A 32 -7.88 -4.29 22.49
N LEU A 33 -9.11 -4.69 22.16
CA LEU A 33 -9.52 -4.98 20.78
C LEU A 33 -9.36 -3.76 19.86
N THR A 34 -9.78 -2.58 20.31
CA THR A 34 -9.64 -1.34 19.54
C THR A 34 -8.17 -0.98 19.35
N ALA A 35 -7.34 -1.14 20.39
CA ALA A 35 -5.90 -0.90 20.28
C ALA A 35 -5.22 -1.85 19.27
N PHE A 36 -5.55 -3.14 19.30
CA PHE A 36 -5.04 -4.12 18.34
C PHE A 36 -5.52 -3.85 16.91
N LEU A 37 -6.80 -3.51 16.74
CA LEU A 37 -7.33 -3.16 15.42
C LEU A 37 -6.68 -1.89 14.86
N SER A 38 -6.42 -0.90 15.72
CA SER A 38 -5.67 0.30 15.36
C SER A 38 -4.22 -0.01 14.98
N LEU A 39 -3.57 -0.95 15.66
CA LEU A 39 -2.20 -1.36 15.35
C LEU A 39 -2.13 -2.16 14.04
N ALA A 40 -3.10 -3.02 13.77
CA ALA A 40 -3.19 -3.76 12.52
C ALA A 40 -3.38 -2.82 11.30
N GLN A 41 -4.11 -1.72 11.48
CA GLN A 41 -4.17 -0.65 10.47
C GLN A 41 -2.84 0.09 10.31
N LEU A 42 -2.02 0.15 11.37
CA LEU A 42 -0.72 0.80 11.34
C LEU A 42 0.36 -0.05 10.62
N GLU A 43 0.26 -1.38 10.67
CA GLU A 43 1.21 -2.29 9.99
C GLU A 43 0.97 -2.41 8.47
N MET A 44 -0.12 -1.85 7.94
CA MET A 44 -0.29 -1.61 6.51
C MET A 44 -0.04 -0.12 6.22
N GLY A 45 1.14 0.37 6.58
CA GLY A 45 1.64 1.63 6.07
C GLY A 45 1.64 1.57 4.54
N SER A 46 0.82 2.43 3.91
CA SER A 46 0.70 2.69 2.47
C SER A 46 1.42 1.70 1.56
N ASN A 47 0.95 0.45 1.53
CA ASN A 47 1.31 -0.49 0.46
C ASN A 47 0.45 -0.14 -0.76
N ASP A 48 0.63 1.08 -1.26
CA ASP A 48 -0.04 1.51 -2.48
C ASP A 48 0.73 0.91 -3.65
N THR A 49 0.42 -0.36 -3.91
CA THR A 49 0.93 -1.09 -5.07
C THR A 49 0.67 -0.36 -6.39
N SER A 50 -0.29 0.59 -6.45
CA SER A 50 -0.52 1.38 -7.65
C SER A 50 0.53 2.47 -7.81
N VAL A 51 0.87 3.20 -6.73
CA VAL A 51 1.93 4.22 -6.73
C VAL A 51 3.30 3.56 -6.94
N ASP A 52 3.59 2.46 -6.24
CA ASP A 52 4.86 1.73 -6.40
C ASP A 52 5.04 1.18 -7.83
N ARG A 53 3.95 0.75 -8.47
CA ARG A 53 3.98 0.29 -9.88
C ARG A 53 4.19 1.45 -10.84
N ILE A 54 3.56 2.60 -10.58
CA ILE A 54 3.72 3.80 -11.42
C ILE A 54 5.15 4.31 -11.31
N ASP A 55 5.70 4.43 -10.11
CA ASP A 55 7.08 4.90 -9.90
C ASP A 55 8.10 3.95 -10.54
N ARG A 56 7.88 2.63 -10.42
CA ARG A 56 8.72 1.64 -11.10
C ARG A 56 8.56 1.67 -12.61
N ALA A 57 7.36 1.90 -13.13
CA ALA A 57 7.11 2.03 -14.57
C ALA A 57 7.71 3.33 -15.13
N ALA A 58 7.63 4.43 -14.38
CA ALA A 58 8.22 5.72 -14.73
C ALA A 58 9.75 5.63 -14.72
N TYR A 59 10.34 5.00 -13.69
CA TYR A 59 11.77 4.73 -13.64
C TYR A 59 12.23 3.86 -14.81
N ASN A 60 11.54 2.75 -15.08
CA ASN A 60 11.88 1.87 -16.20
C ASN A 60 11.66 2.55 -17.57
N GLY A 61 10.65 3.40 -17.70
CA GLY A 61 10.38 4.18 -18.90
C GLY A 61 11.47 5.22 -19.14
N LEU A 62 11.85 5.96 -18.10
CA LEU A 62 12.94 6.94 -18.14
C LEU A 62 14.29 6.27 -18.42
N ASP A 63 14.58 5.15 -17.76
CA ASP A 63 15.77 4.34 -17.99
C ASP A 63 15.81 3.88 -19.45
N ARG A 64 14.72 3.38 -20.02
CA ARG A 64 14.66 3.04 -21.45
C ARG A 64 14.82 4.25 -22.37
N MET A 65 14.24 5.41 -22.06
CA MET A 65 14.38 6.60 -22.90
C MET A 65 15.79 7.21 -22.84
N THR A 66 16.51 7.02 -21.74
CA THR A 66 17.84 7.61 -21.51
C THR A 66 18.98 6.65 -21.86
N SER A 67 18.77 5.34 -21.68
CA SER A 67 19.76 4.30 -21.97
C SER A 67 19.62 3.69 -23.37
N ASN A 68 18.41 3.66 -23.94
CA ASN A 68 18.20 3.14 -25.28
C ASN A 68 18.48 4.26 -26.28
N SER A 69 19.68 4.27 -26.83
CA SER A 69 19.96 4.95 -28.10
C SER A 69 18.86 4.56 -29.10
N GLY A 70 18.22 5.55 -29.73
CA GLY A 70 17.16 5.34 -30.72
C GLY A 70 17.51 4.25 -31.76
N TRP A 71 16.49 3.72 -32.43
CA TRP A 71 16.68 2.66 -33.43
C TRP A 71 16.35 3.21 -34.80
N PHE A 72 17.34 3.23 -35.70
CA PHE A 72 17.16 3.67 -37.08
C PHE A 72 16.93 2.46 -37.99
N VAL A 73 15.89 2.54 -38.82
CA VAL A 73 15.57 1.54 -39.83
C VAL A 73 15.62 2.24 -41.20
N PRO A 74 16.62 1.94 -42.05
CA PRO A 74 16.68 2.52 -43.38
C PRO A 74 15.50 2.05 -44.23
N MET A 75 15.11 2.87 -45.21
CA MET A 75 14.12 2.48 -46.21
C MET A 75 14.84 2.11 -47.51
N SER A 76 14.68 0.85 -47.92
CA SER A 76 15.17 0.34 -49.21
C SER A 76 13.96 0.05 -50.09
N ASP A 77 13.95 0.56 -51.33
CA ASP A 77 12.91 0.30 -52.32
C ASP A 77 11.47 0.49 -51.81
N SER A 78 11.22 1.57 -51.06
CA SER A 78 9.93 1.90 -50.43
C SER A 78 9.44 0.92 -49.36
N THR A 79 10.33 0.05 -48.86
CA THR A 79 10.08 -0.87 -47.74
C THR A 79 11.05 -0.62 -46.61
N LEU A 80 10.60 -0.80 -45.37
CA LEU A 80 11.45 -0.69 -44.19
C LEU A 80 12.40 -1.89 -44.13
N ASP A 81 13.71 -1.63 -44.21
CA ASP A 81 14.74 -2.65 -44.17
C ASP A 81 15.19 -2.88 -42.72
N TYR A 82 14.49 -3.79 -42.05
CA TYR A 82 14.80 -4.20 -40.69
C TYR A 82 16.12 -4.98 -40.56
N ALA A 83 16.67 -5.52 -41.66
CA ALA A 83 17.91 -6.29 -41.61
C ALA A 83 19.14 -5.39 -41.44
N ASN A 84 19.06 -4.16 -41.95
CA ASN A 84 20.11 -3.15 -41.82
C ASN A 84 19.79 -2.10 -40.74
N ALA A 85 18.90 -2.42 -39.81
CA ALA A 85 18.56 -1.50 -38.73
C ALA A 85 19.66 -1.43 -37.67
N THR A 86 19.89 -0.23 -37.14
CA THR A 86 21.02 0.04 -36.24
C THR A 86 20.62 0.92 -35.06
N ALA A 87 21.28 0.70 -33.91
CA ALA A 87 21.20 1.56 -32.73
C ALA A 87 22.12 2.80 -32.85
N ASP A 88 23.04 2.80 -33.83
CA ASP A 88 24.00 3.88 -34.08
C ASP A 88 23.43 4.97 -35.02
N TRP A 89 22.13 5.27 -34.89
CA TRP A 89 21.43 6.28 -35.68
C TRP A 89 22.12 7.66 -35.65
N HIS A 90 22.83 7.96 -34.57
CA HIS A 90 23.57 9.21 -34.37
C HIS A 90 24.81 9.33 -35.28
N GLN A 91 25.23 8.25 -35.94
CA GLN A 91 26.33 8.25 -36.92
C GLN A 91 25.84 8.45 -38.36
N ILE A 92 24.52 8.48 -38.56
CA ILE A 92 23.89 8.62 -39.87
C ILE A 92 23.68 10.10 -40.15
N ASP A 93 23.94 10.53 -41.38
CA ASP A 93 23.74 11.92 -41.78
C ASP A 93 22.27 12.33 -41.60
N ALA A 94 22.07 13.55 -41.08
CA ALA A 94 20.73 14.05 -40.75
C ALA A 94 19.79 14.12 -41.98
N SER A 95 20.33 14.20 -43.19
CA SER A 95 19.56 14.11 -44.44
C SER A 95 18.90 12.76 -44.64
N ASP A 96 19.51 11.68 -44.15
CA ASP A 96 19.06 10.30 -44.35
C ASP A 96 18.15 9.83 -43.21
N LEU A 97 18.18 10.54 -42.07
CA LEU A 97 17.25 10.40 -40.95
C LEU A 97 15.87 11.03 -41.25
N HIS A 98 15.79 11.93 -42.23
CA HIS A 98 14.58 12.65 -42.58
C HIS A 98 13.89 11.99 -43.78
N GLN A 99 13.05 10.98 -43.49
CA GLN A 99 12.07 10.44 -44.46
C GLN A 99 10.93 11.45 -44.72
#